data_AF-A0A7J6TMC6-F1
#
_entry.id   AF-A0A7J6TMC6-F1
#
_cell.length_a   1.000
_cell.length_b   1.000
_cell.length_c   1.000
_cell.angle_alpha   90.00
_cell.angle_beta   90.00
_cell.angle_gamma   90.00
#
_symmetry.space_group_name_H-M   'P 1'
#
loop_
_entity.id
_entity.type
_entity.pdbx_description
1 polymer ?
#
loop_
_entity_poly.entity_id
_entity_poly.type
_entity_poly.pdbx_seq_one_letter_code
_entity_poly.pdbx_strand_id
1 'polypeptide(L)'
;MGTQPDSPRRSLRALYKLISLIFGVYMVGTFAVAVYNVVTSTQIVLMAIGLAAVLSYILVAILHGEGHHVIINYLQYTFMSPTYINIFQTFAFCNTHDLSWGTKGLDSNDVSQKDVQAQRNEFRTYLVLCWAISNLALIYGVTSSTEGTSGSATVLAISANSFMYFVLGTVVFFNGVKSIGSLLYLIRYWFGRLCCCCSCGGKSAELTADENVKNEWKAYRQSEKLASGGAGAAGGGLEGNSDWRQGTPHDPKRLKQLPITPETAVSDRV
;
A
#
# COMPACT_ATOMS: atom_id res chain seq x y z
N MET A 1 8.70 27.45 -9.18
CA MET A 1 7.37 28.08 -9.03
C MET A 1 6.34 27.08 -9.54
N GLY A 2 5.79 26.23 -8.68
CA GLY A 2 4.74 25.29 -9.07
C GLY A 2 3.39 25.97 -8.95
N THR A 3 2.69 26.20 -10.06
CA THR A 3 1.30 26.64 -10.03
C THR A 3 0.46 25.59 -9.29
N GLN A 4 -0.40 26.02 -8.37
CA GLN A 4 -1.38 25.14 -7.72
C GLN A 4 -2.15 24.38 -8.81
N PRO A 5 -2.31 23.05 -8.69
CA PRO A 5 -3.02 22.28 -9.71
C PRO A 5 -4.48 22.75 -9.76
N ASP A 6 -4.91 23.23 -10.92
CA ASP A 6 -6.29 23.65 -11.13
C ASP A 6 -7.25 22.51 -10.77
N SER A 7 -8.35 22.86 -10.10
CA SER A 7 -9.37 21.85 -9.77
C SER A 7 -9.84 21.18 -11.07
N PRO A 8 -9.90 19.83 -11.11
CA PRO A 8 -10.16 19.11 -12.36
C PRO A 8 -11.53 19.51 -12.91
N ARG A 9 -11.62 19.72 -14.24
CA ARG A 9 -12.88 20.11 -14.90
C ARG A 9 -14.02 19.16 -14.52
N ARG A 10 -15.26 19.66 -14.41
CA ARG A 10 -16.43 18.85 -14.01
C ARG A 10 -16.60 17.60 -14.89
N SER A 11 -16.33 17.70 -16.20
CA SER A 11 -16.34 16.59 -17.14
C SER A 11 -15.29 15.51 -16.83
N LEU A 12 -14.10 15.90 -16.39
CA LEU A 12 -13.04 14.97 -16.02
C LEU A 12 -13.39 14.18 -14.75
N ARG A 13 -14.00 14.85 -13.76
CA ARG A 13 -14.51 14.16 -12.56
C ARG A 13 -15.62 13.17 -12.90
N ALA A 14 -16.51 13.53 -13.83
CA ALA A 14 -17.55 12.62 -14.31
C ALA A 14 -16.95 11.42 -15.06
N LEU A 15 -15.94 11.65 -15.90
CA LEU A 15 -15.22 10.61 -16.62
C LEU A 15 -14.56 9.59 -15.68
N TYR A 16 -13.84 10.05 -14.65
CA TYR A 16 -13.20 9.12 -13.69
C TYR A 16 -14.23 8.28 -12.92
N LYS A 17 -15.36 8.88 -12.55
CA LYS A 17 -16.46 8.13 -11.91
C LYS A 17 -17.06 7.09 -12.85
N LEU A 18 -17.24 7.43 -14.14
CA LEU A 18 -17.75 6.50 -15.16
C LEU A 18 -16.79 5.33 -15.38
N ILE A 19 -15.49 5.60 -15.54
CA ILE A 19 -14.47 4.55 -15.73
C ILE A 19 -14.42 3.61 -14.52
N SER A 20 -14.44 4.18 -13.31
CA SER A 20 -14.45 3.39 -12.08
C SER A 20 -15.72 2.53 -11.94
N LEU A 21 -16.88 3.06 -12.34
CA LEU A 21 -18.13 2.30 -12.37
C LEU A 21 -18.04 1.11 -13.34
N ILE A 22 -17.53 1.32 -14.55
CA ILE A 22 -17.36 0.27 -15.56
C ILE A 22 -16.45 -0.85 -15.04
N PHE A 23 -15.29 -0.49 -14.46
CA PHE A 23 -14.38 -1.47 -13.89
C PHE A 23 -14.98 -2.21 -12.70
N GLY A 24 -15.73 -1.53 -11.84
CA GLY A 24 -16.40 -2.18 -10.71
C GLY A 24 -17.47 -3.18 -11.15
N VAL A 25 -18.30 -2.85 -12.15
CA VAL A 25 -19.28 -3.78 -12.72
C VAL A 25 -18.58 -4.97 -13.38
N TYR A 26 -17.52 -4.74 -14.14
CA TYR A 26 -16.73 -5.79 -14.76
C TYR A 26 -16.12 -6.74 -13.71
N MET A 27 -15.61 -6.21 -12.59
CA MET A 27 -15.05 -7.02 -11.51
C MET A 27 -16.12 -7.87 -10.81
N VAL A 28 -17.30 -7.30 -10.52
CA VAL A 28 -18.39 -8.09 -9.92
C VAL A 28 -18.85 -9.21 -10.86
N GLY A 29 -18.98 -8.91 -12.16
CA GLY A 29 -19.36 -9.91 -13.18
C GLY A 29 -18.33 -11.03 -13.30
N THR A 30 -17.05 -10.69 -13.46
CA THR A 30 -15.97 -11.69 -13.55
C THR A 30 -15.79 -12.47 -12.26
N PHE A 31 -15.96 -11.85 -11.09
CA PHE A 31 -15.94 -12.55 -9.80
C PHE A 31 -17.08 -13.56 -9.69
N ALA A 32 -18.31 -13.20 -10.07
CA ALA A 32 -19.44 -14.12 -10.08
C ALA A 32 -19.21 -15.32 -11.02
N VAL A 33 -18.67 -15.07 -12.21
CA VAL A 33 -18.28 -16.12 -13.17
C VAL A 33 -17.18 -17.01 -12.58
N ALA A 34 -16.18 -16.44 -11.91
CA ALA A 34 -15.12 -17.22 -11.28
C ALA A 34 -15.67 -18.14 -10.18
N VAL A 35 -16.55 -17.63 -9.31
CA VAL A 35 -17.23 -18.43 -8.27
C VAL A 35 -18.04 -19.56 -8.90
N TYR A 36 -18.82 -19.28 -9.95
CA TYR A 36 -19.60 -20.29 -10.67
C TYR A 36 -18.69 -21.41 -11.21
N ASN A 37 -17.60 -21.04 -11.89
CA ASN A 37 -16.65 -22.03 -12.44
C ASN A 37 -15.98 -22.87 -11.35
N VAL A 38 -15.65 -22.29 -10.20
CA VAL A 38 -15.05 -23.04 -9.07
C VAL A 38 -16.05 -24.03 -8.46
N VAL A 39 -17.32 -23.62 -8.29
CA VAL A 39 -18.37 -24.46 -7.68
C VAL A 39 -18.83 -25.57 -8.61
N THR A 40 -18.89 -25.33 -9.92
CA THR A 40 -19.31 -26.33 -10.92
C THR A 40 -18.15 -27.22 -11.41
N SER A 41 -16.91 -26.90 -11.03
CA SER A 41 -15.73 -27.69 -11.43
C SER A 41 -15.84 -29.14 -10.95
N THR A 42 -15.69 -30.09 -11.88
CA THR A 42 -15.55 -31.53 -11.57
C THR A 42 -14.18 -31.87 -10.97
N GLN A 43 -13.20 -30.98 -11.15
CA GLN A 43 -11.86 -31.15 -10.61
C GLN A 43 -11.82 -30.74 -9.15
N ILE A 44 -11.79 -31.74 -8.26
CA ILE A 44 -11.82 -31.56 -6.80
C ILE A 44 -10.67 -30.67 -6.31
N VAL A 45 -9.47 -30.81 -6.91
CA VAL A 45 -8.29 -30.02 -6.53
C VAL A 45 -8.49 -28.54 -6.84
N LEU A 46 -9.01 -28.21 -8.03
CA LEU A 46 -9.27 -26.81 -8.43
C LEU A 46 -10.37 -26.18 -7.56
N MET A 47 -11.41 -26.95 -7.24
CA MET A 47 -12.46 -26.54 -6.32
C MET A 47 -11.89 -26.26 -4.92
N ALA A 48 -11.05 -27.16 -4.38
CA ALA A 48 -10.46 -27.01 -3.06
C ALA A 48 -9.56 -25.77 -2.94
N ILE A 49 -8.70 -25.52 -3.93
CA ILE A 49 -7.81 -24.34 -3.94
C ILE A 49 -8.63 -23.05 -4.11
N GLY A 50 -9.65 -23.06 -4.98
CA GLY A 50 -10.54 -21.91 -5.17
C GLY A 50 -11.34 -21.55 -3.90
N LEU A 51 -11.89 -22.55 -3.22
CA LEU A 51 -12.56 -22.36 -1.92
C LEU A 51 -11.59 -21.89 -0.85
N ALA A 52 -10.37 -22.45 -0.78
CA ALA A 52 -9.35 -22.01 0.17
C ALA A 52 -8.95 -20.54 -0.05
N ALA A 53 -8.89 -20.08 -1.30
CA ALA A 53 -8.56 -18.70 -1.62
C ALA A 53 -9.58 -17.69 -1.04
N VAL A 54 -10.86 -18.05 -1.01
CA VAL A 54 -11.94 -17.19 -0.48
C VAL A 54 -12.16 -17.39 1.02
N LEU A 55 -12.28 -18.66 1.46
CA LEU A 55 -12.66 -19.00 2.83
C LEU A 55 -11.56 -18.69 3.85
N SER A 56 -10.28 -18.71 3.45
CA SER A 56 -9.16 -18.38 4.36
C SER A 56 -9.33 -17.02 5.04
N TYR A 57 -9.78 -15.99 4.31
CA TYR A 57 -10.04 -14.67 4.88
C TYR A 57 -11.20 -14.65 5.87
N ILE A 58 -12.28 -15.36 5.55
CA ILE A 58 -13.48 -15.43 6.40
C ILE A 58 -13.17 -16.19 7.69
N LEU A 59 -12.46 -17.32 7.59
CA LEU A 59 -12.05 -18.13 8.74
C LEU A 59 -11.16 -17.33 9.70
N VAL A 60 -10.14 -16.64 9.18
CA VAL A 60 -9.25 -15.82 10.02
C VAL A 60 -10.01 -14.68 10.68
N ALA A 61 -10.94 -14.04 9.98
CA ALA A 61 -11.75 -12.96 10.54
C ALA A 61 -12.68 -13.42 11.67
N ILE A 62 -13.28 -14.62 11.53
CA ILE A 62 -14.08 -15.24 12.59
C ILE A 62 -13.20 -15.61 13.79
N LEU A 63 -12.00 -16.15 13.58
CA LEU A 63 -11.05 -16.47 14.65
C LEU A 63 -10.64 -15.23 15.48
N HIS A 64 -10.63 -14.05 14.88
CA HIS A 64 -10.33 -12.79 15.57
C HIS A 64 -11.58 -12.12 16.17
N GLY A 65 -12.78 -12.65 15.93
CA GLY A 65 -14.04 -12.07 16.39
C GLY A 65 -14.47 -10.80 15.62
N GLU A 66 -13.77 -10.44 14.55
CA GLU A 66 -13.98 -9.21 13.77
C GLU A 66 -14.68 -9.46 12.42
N GLY A 67 -15.33 -10.63 12.27
CA GLY A 67 -15.98 -11.03 11.01
C GLY A 67 -16.99 -10.03 10.44
N HIS A 68 -17.62 -9.23 11.30
CA HIS A 68 -18.58 -8.19 10.90
C HIS A 68 -17.96 -7.14 9.97
N HIS A 69 -16.69 -6.76 10.18
CA HIS A 69 -15.99 -5.80 9.32
C HIS A 69 -15.73 -6.32 7.92
N VAL A 70 -15.46 -7.63 7.80
CA VAL A 70 -15.26 -8.27 6.51
C VAL A 70 -16.57 -8.27 5.73
N ILE A 71 -17.68 -8.65 6.35
CA ILE A 71 -18.98 -8.74 5.68
C ILE A 71 -19.44 -7.38 5.16
N ILE A 72 -19.37 -6.33 5.99
CA ILE A 72 -19.87 -5.00 5.64
C ILE A 72 -19.07 -4.38 4.49
N ASN A 73 -17.75 -4.57 4.48
CA ASN A 73 -16.87 -3.90 3.51
C ASN A 73 -16.51 -4.75 2.28
N TYR A 74 -16.85 -6.05 2.26
CA TYR A 74 -16.42 -6.96 1.19
C TYR A 74 -16.88 -6.52 -0.19
N LEU A 75 -18.16 -6.14 -0.33
CA LEU A 75 -18.72 -5.77 -1.62
C LEU A 75 -18.09 -4.47 -2.15
N GLN A 76 -17.91 -3.48 -1.29
CA GLN A 76 -17.25 -2.21 -1.64
C GLN A 76 -15.79 -2.45 -2.03
N TYR A 77 -15.08 -3.31 -1.29
CA TYR A 77 -13.69 -3.66 -1.60
C TYR A 77 -13.56 -4.33 -2.97
N THR A 78 -14.36 -5.36 -3.23
CA THR A 78 -14.34 -6.09 -4.51
C THR A 78 -14.67 -5.14 -5.66
N PHE A 79 -15.68 -4.28 -5.51
CA PHE A 79 -16.05 -3.30 -6.52
C PHE A 79 -14.92 -2.30 -6.85
N MET A 80 -14.21 -1.78 -5.84
CA MET A 80 -13.17 -0.77 -6.05
C MET A 80 -11.80 -1.35 -6.38
N SER A 81 -11.58 -2.65 -6.13
CA SER A 81 -10.29 -3.34 -6.35
C SER A 81 -9.64 -3.12 -7.73
N PRO A 82 -10.34 -3.25 -8.89
CA PRO A 82 -9.70 -3.04 -10.19
C PRO A 82 -9.25 -1.59 -10.38
N THR A 83 -9.98 -0.63 -9.79
CA THR A 83 -9.63 0.79 -9.87
C THR A 83 -8.36 1.05 -9.07
N TYR A 84 -8.26 0.51 -7.85
CA TYR A 84 -7.07 0.68 -7.01
C TYR A 84 -5.81 0.07 -7.63
N ILE A 85 -5.90 -1.16 -8.13
CA ILE A 85 -4.74 -1.84 -8.74
C ILE A 85 -4.22 -1.02 -9.93
N ASN A 86 -5.10 -0.55 -10.81
CA ASN A 86 -4.69 0.24 -11.97
C ASN A 86 -4.16 1.64 -11.60
N ILE A 87 -4.78 2.33 -10.63
CA ILE A 87 -4.34 3.67 -10.22
C ILE A 87 -2.97 3.60 -9.54
N PHE A 88 -2.75 2.67 -8.61
CA PHE A 88 -1.46 2.54 -7.92
C PHE A 88 -0.34 2.16 -8.89
N GLN A 89 -0.60 1.24 -9.82
CA GLN A 89 0.35 0.88 -10.88
C GLN A 89 0.73 2.09 -11.74
N THR A 90 -0.27 2.85 -12.18
CA THR A 90 -0.05 4.05 -13.00
C THR A 90 0.77 5.10 -12.24
N PHE A 91 0.45 5.33 -10.97
CA PHE A 91 1.20 6.26 -10.13
C PHE A 91 2.65 5.83 -9.95
N ALA A 92 2.92 4.53 -9.78
CA ALA A 92 4.28 3.99 -9.67
C ALA A 92 5.09 4.19 -10.96
N PHE A 93 4.50 3.94 -12.14
CA PHE A 93 5.14 4.18 -13.43
C PHE A 93 5.35 5.66 -13.73
N CYS A 94 4.43 6.52 -13.27
CA CYS A 94 4.65 7.95 -13.35
C CYS A 94 5.81 8.37 -12.43
N ASN A 95 5.91 7.87 -11.21
CA ASN A 95 6.91 8.37 -10.27
C ASN A 95 8.28 7.68 -10.32
N THR A 96 8.55 6.88 -11.36
CA THR A 96 9.82 6.15 -11.46
C THR A 96 11.06 7.05 -11.58
N HIS A 97 10.87 8.33 -11.91
CA HIS A 97 11.93 9.33 -11.96
C HIS A 97 12.46 9.79 -10.59
N ASP A 98 11.66 9.66 -9.52
CA ASP A 98 12.05 10.08 -8.16
C ASP A 98 12.78 8.96 -7.38
N LEU A 99 13.13 7.86 -8.06
CA LEU A 99 13.97 6.79 -7.51
C LEU A 99 15.47 7.13 -7.55
N SER A 100 15.87 8.32 -8.04
CA SER A 100 17.25 8.80 -8.00
C SER A 100 17.64 9.22 -6.58
N TRP A 101 17.78 8.23 -5.70
CA TRP A 101 18.53 8.40 -4.46
C TRP A 101 20.00 8.61 -4.84
N GLY A 102 20.47 9.86 -4.81
CA GLY A 102 21.91 10.16 -4.91
C GLY A 102 22.38 11.12 -6.02
N THR A 103 21.51 11.71 -6.83
CA THR A 103 21.93 12.65 -7.91
C THR A 103 21.26 14.03 -7.83
N LYS A 104 20.80 14.43 -6.65
CA LYS A 104 20.22 15.77 -6.43
C LYS A 104 21.36 16.81 -6.40
N GLY A 105 21.78 17.27 -7.58
CA GLY A 105 22.74 18.39 -7.71
C GLY A 105 23.69 18.39 -8.92
N LEU A 106 23.64 17.39 -9.82
CA LEU A 106 24.60 17.29 -10.94
C LEU A 106 24.17 18.01 -12.24
N ASP A 107 22.99 18.60 -12.28
CA ASP A 107 22.43 19.14 -13.51
C ASP A 107 22.52 20.68 -13.57
N SER A 108 23.73 21.23 -13.73
CA SER A 108 23.94 22.68 -13.84
C SER A 108 23.87 23.23 -15.28
N ASN A 109 23.57 22.40 -16.29
CA ASN A 109 23.48 22.83 -17.69
C ASN A 109 22.09 22.55 -18.28
N ASP A 110 21.44 23.58 -18.85
CA ASP A 110 20.09 23.51 -19.44
C ASP A 110 19.96 22.47 -20.58
N VAL A 111 21.05 22.21 -21.31
CA VAL A 111 21.11 21.17 -22.36
C VAL A 111 21.02 19.77 -21.73
N SER A 112 21.72 19.54 -20.61
CA SER A 112 21.70 18.26 -19.88
C SER A 112 20.31 17.94 -19.33
N GLN A 113 19.55 18.96 -18.90
CA GLN A 113 18.20 18.76 -18.34
C GLN A 113 17.18 18.25 -19.38
N LYS A 114 17.26 18.75 -20.62
CA LYS A 114 16.38 18.30 -21.71
C LYS A 114 16.66 16.85 -22.09
N ASP A 115 17.93 16.48 -22.18
CA ASP A 115 18.35 15.11 -22.52
C ASP A 115 18.01 14.13 -21.39
N VAL A 116 18.24 14.52 -20.13
CA VAL A 116 17.82 13.72 -18.96
C VAL A 116 16.30 13.56 -18.92
N GLN A 117 15.52 14.62 -19.18
CA GLN A 117 14.06 14.50 -19.24
C GLN A 117 13.60 13.61 -20.39
N ALA A 118 14.25 13.67 -21.55
CA ALA A 118 13.96 12.80 -22.69
C ALA A 118 14.22 11.32 -22.33
N GLN A 119 15.38 11.02 -21.74
CA GLN A 119 15.73 9.68 -21.28
C GLN A 119 14.73 9.15 -20.23
N ARG A 120 14.27 10.00 -19.30
CA ARG A 120 13.24 9.64 -18.32
C ARG A 120 11.89 9.32 -18.96
N ASN A 121 11.48 10.09 -19.96
CA ASN A 121 10.22 9.88 -20.68
C ASN A 121 10.26 8.59 -21.51
N GLU A 122 11.40 8.33 -22.14
CA GLU A 122 11.65 7.10 -22.88
C GLU A 122 11.58 5.87 -21.95
N PHE A 123 12.22 5.94 -20.78
CA PHE A 123 12.17 4.87 -19.79
C PHE A 123 10.75 4.53 -19.31
N ARG A 124 9.95 5.55 -18.97
CA ARG A 124 8.52 5.38 -18.60
C ARG A 124 7.74 4.69 -19.73
N THR A 125 8.02 5.07 -20.98
CA THR A 125 7.38 4.48 -22.16
C THR A 125 7.76 3.01 -22.32
N TYR A 126 9.04 2.66 -22.15
CA TYR A 126 9.49 1.26 -22.21
C TYR A 126 8.89 0.41 -21.09
N LEU A 127 8.78 0.91 -19.87
CA LEU A 127 8.16 0.16 -18.76
C LEU A 127 6.71 -0.20 -19.08
N VAL A 128 5.93 0.76 -19.57
CA VAL A 128 4.53 0.54 -19.95
C VAL A 128 4.43 -0.41 -21.15
N LEU A 129 5.33 -0.27 -22.13
CA LEU A 129 5.40 -1.16 -23.29
C LEU A 129 5.71 -2.60 -22.87
N CYS A 130 6.73 -2.82 -22.05
CA CYS A 130 7.11 -4.13 -21.51
C CYS A 130 5.96 -4.75 -20.70
N TRP A 131 5.25 -3.95 -19.92
CA TRP A 131 4.05 -4.40 -19.20
C TRP A 131 2.93 -4.81 -20.15
N ALA A 132 2.64 -4.01 -21.18
CA ALA A 132 1.59 -4.34 -22.15
C ALA A 132 1.93 -5.59 -22.98
N ILE A 133 3.18 -5.70 -23.46
CA ILE A 133 3.66 -6.85 -24.24
C ILE A 133 3.62 -8.12 -23.39
N SER A 134 4.03 -8.08 -22.12
CA SER A 134 4.00 -9.26 -21.25
C SER A 134 2.58 -9.75 -20.95
N ASN A 135 1.60 -8.84 -20.77
CA ASN A 135 0.20 -9.23 -20.66
C ASN A 135 -0.36 -9.82 -21.96
N LEU A 136 0.03 -9.28 -23.11
CA LEU A 136 -0.39 -9.81 -24.42
C LEU A 136 0.19 -11.20 -24.67
N ALA A 137 1.46 -11.41 -24.34
CA ALA A 137 2.11 -12.71 -24.40
C ALA A 137 1.43 -13.73 -23.47
N LEU A 138 0.99 -13.31 -22.28
CA LEU A 138 0.25 -14.17 -21.35
C LEU A 138 -1.10 -14.60 -21.93
N ILE A 139 -1.88 -13.66 -22.50
CA ILE A 139 -3.17 -13.97 -23.14
C ILE A 139 -2.99 -14.97 -24.28
N TYR A 140 -1.97 -14.74 -25.12
CA TYR A 140 -1.61 -15.65 -26.20
C TYR A 140 -1.25 -17.04 -25.66
N GLY A 141 -0.43 -17.11 -24.61
CA GLY A 141 -0.02 -18.38 -23.99
C GLY A 141 -1.18 -19.18 -23.37
N VAL A 142 -2.21 -18.52 -22.85
CA VAL A 142 -3.40 -19.17 -22.25
C VAL A 142 -4.46 -19.56 -23.29
N THR A 143 -4.59 -18.78 -24.38
CA THR A 143 -5.66 -18.95 -25.38
C THR A 143 -5.22 -19.79 -26.58
N SER A 144 -3.91 -19.91 -26.83
CA SER A 144 -3.39 -20.69 -27.95
C SER A 144 -3.57 -22.20 -27.71
N SER A 145 -4.18 -22.88 -28.69
CA SER A 145 -4.21 -24.33 -28.78
C SER A 145 -2.96 -24.81 -29.52
N THR A 146 -2.08 -25.57 -28.86
CA THR A 146 -0.96 -26.25 -29.54
C THR A 146 -1.45 -27.53 -30.20
N GLU A 147 -1.63 -27.52 -31.51
CA GLU A 147 -1.56 -28.72 -32.33
C GLU A 147 -0.08 -29.01 -32.59
N GLY A 148 0.44 -30.11 -32.05
CA GLY A 148 1.85 -30.46 -32.19
C GLY A 148 2.12 -31.18 -33.50
N THR A 149 3.06 -30.68 -34.30
CA THR A 149 3.93 -31.51 -35.16
C THR A 149 5.27 -30.78 -35.42
N SER A 150 6.37 -31.48 -35.10
CA SER A 150 7.76 -31.24 -35.53
C SER A 150 8.51 -29.96 -35.10
N GLY A 151 9.28 -30.11 -34.01
CA GLY A 151 10.69 -29.69 -33.83
C GLY A 151 11.24 -28.46 -34.58
N SER A 152 11.07 -27.27 -34.01
CA SER A 152 12.13 -26.26 -33.76
C SER A 152 11.49 -24.95 -33.27
N ALA A 153 11.71 -24.65 -31.99
CA ALA A 153 11.46 -23.38 -31.30
C ALA A 153 10.04 -22.74 -31.39
N THR A 154 9.16 -23.07 -30.43
CA THR A 154 8.75 -22.20 -29.29
C THR A 154 7.81 -23.00 -28.39
N VAL A 155 8.23 -23.31 -27.16
CA VAL A 155 7.36 -23.83 -26.10
C VAL A 155 6.73 -22.64 -25.37
N LEU A 156 5.39 -22.61 -25.24
CA LEU A 156 4.61 -22.45 -24.00
C LEU A 156 3.14 -22.13 -24.36
N ALA A 157 2.37 -23.14 -24.76
CA ALA A 157 0.93 -23.09 -24.48
C ALA A 157 0.75 -23.48 -23.02
N ILE A 158 0.43 -22.50 -22.17
CA ILE A 158 0.04 -22.76 -20.80
C ILE A 158 -1.43 -23.17 -20.87
N SER A 159 -1.73 -24.44 -20.59
CA SER A 159 -3.13 -24.86 -20.55
C SER A 159 -3.89 -23.97 -19.54
N ALA A 160 -5.13 -23.59 -19.86
CA ALA A 160 -5.95 -22.78 -18.97
C ALA A 160 -6.01 -23.37 -17.55
N ASN A 161 -6.05 -24.70 -17.45
CA ASN A 161 -6.02 -25.41 -16.17
C ASN A 161 -4.70 -25.19 -15.42
N SER A 162 -3.55 -25.32 -16.09
CA SER A 162 -2.23 -25.07 -15.49
C SER A 162 -2.08 -23.63 -15.01
N PHE A 163 -2.56 -22.67 -15.79
CA PHE A 163 -2.57 -21.26 -15.39
C PHE A 163 -3.43 -21.02 -14.15
N MET A 164 -4.64 -21.58 -14.12
CA MET A 164 -5.55 -21.46 -12.98
C MET A 164 -4.98 -22.10 -11.71
N TYR A 165 -4.32 -23.26 -11.81
CA TYR A 165 -3.62 -23.87 -10.66
C TYR A 165 -2.49 -22.99 -10.15
N PHE A 166 -1.71 -22.39 -11.05
CA PHE A 166 -0.64 -21.48 -10.67
C PHE A 166 -1.19 -20.25 -9.94
N VAL A 167 -2.14 -19.53 -10.55
CA VAL A 167 -2.70 -18.29 -9.97
C VAL A 167 -3.38 -18.57 -8.63
N LEU A 168 -4.30 -19.53 -8.58
CA LEU A 168 -5.01 -19.84 -7.34
C LEU A 168 -4.07 -20.43 -6.29
N GLY A 169 -3.09 -21.25 -6.69
CA GLY A 169 -2.08 -21.80 -5.80
C GLY A 169 -1.21 -20.72 -5.16
N THR A 170 -0.73 -19.75 -5.94
CA THR A 170 0.04 -18.61 -5.43
C THR A 170 -0.79 -17.73 -4.49
N VAL A 171 -2.08 -17.50 -4.81
CA VAL A 171 -2.98 -16.75 -3.93
C VAL A 171 -3.15 -17.48 -2.58
N VAL A 172 -3.45 -18.79 -2.60
CA VAL A 172 -3.58 -19.57 -1.37
C VAL A 172 -2.29 -19.61 -0.58
N PHE A 173 -1.13 -19.68 -1.24
CA PHE A 173 0.17 -19.63 -0.58
C PHE A 173 0.36 -18.30 0.18
N PHE A 174 0.16 -17.16 -0.46
CA PHE A 174 0.30 -15.85 0.20
C PHE A 174 -0.75 -15.64 1.29
N ASN A 175 -2.00 -16.09 1.08
CA ASN A 175 -3.04 -16.09 2.11
C ASN A 175 -2.62 -16.95 3.30
N GLY A 176 -2.00 -18.10 3.05
CA GLY A 176 -1.46 -19.01 4.06
C GLY A 176 -0.40 -18.33 4.91
N VAL A 177 0.60 -17.70 4.29
CA VAL A 177 1.64 -16.94 5.01
C VAL A 177 1.03 -15.87 5.91
N LYS A 178 0.07 -15.09 5.39
CA LYS A 178 -0.64 -14.06 6.16
C LYS A 178 -1.45 -14.65 7.32
N SER A 179 -2.12 -15.77 7.07
CA SER A 179 -2.94 -16.47 8.08
C SER A 179 -2.07 -17.04 9.19
N ILE A 180 -0.91 -17.62 8.86
CA ILE A 180 0.05 -18.13 9.86
C ILE A 180 0.53 -16.99 10.77
N GLY A 181 0.92 -15.84 10.20
CA GLY A 181 1.34 -14.69 11.00
C GLY A 181 0.23 -14.19 11.95
N SER A 182 -1.01 -14.15 11.45
CA SER A 182 -2.18 -13.76 12.23
C SER A 182 -2.51 -14.78 13.33
N LEU A 183 -2.41 -16.08 13.06
CA LEU A 183 -2.60 -17.14 14.05
C LEU A 183 -1.52 -17.09 15.14
N LEU A 184 -0.25 -16.87 14.78
CA LEU A 184 0.84 -16.72 15.75
C LEU A 184 0.60 -15.54 16.70
N TYR A 185 0.12 -14.41 16.17
CA TYR A 185 -0.29 -13.27 17.00
C TYR A 185 -1.39 -13.66 17.98
N LEU A 186 -2.45 -14.32 17.48
CA LEU A 186 -3.58 -14.73 18.31
C LEU A 186 -3.14 -15.71 19.40
N ILE A 187 -2.34 -16.72 19.07
CA ILE A 187 -1.75 -17.66 20.03
C ILE A 187 -0.97 -16.90 21.11
N ARG A 188 -0.06 -16.00 20.72
CA ARG A 188 0.73 -15.21 21.68
C ARG A 188 -0.13 -14.30 22.56
N TYR A 189 -1.22 -13.76 22.02
CA TYR A 189 -2.19 -12.95 22.75
C TYR A 189 -2.96 -13.78 23.79
N TRP A 190 -3.48 -14.95 23.40
CA TRP A 190 -4.18 -15.85 24.32
C TRP A 190 -3.26 -16.42 25.40
N PHE A 191 -2.04 -16.84 25.05
CA PHE A 191 -1.04 -17.29 26.04
C PHE A 191 -0.61 -16.15 26.97
N GLY A 192 -0.40 -14.94 26.43
CA GLY A 192 -0.09 -13.75 27.25
C GLY A 192 -1.22 -13.41 28.23
N ARG A 193 -2.48 -13.58 27.81
CA ARG A 193 -3.67 -13.32 28.63
C ARG A 193 -3.92 -14.42 29.68
N LEU A 194 -3.65 -15.68 29.36
CA LEU A 194 -3.65 -16.77 30.35
C LEU A 194 -2.54 -16.56 31.41
N CYS A 195 -1.37 -16.07 31.00
CA CYS A 195 -0.26 -15.78 31.91
C CYS A 195 -0.51 -14.51 32.76
N CYS A 196 -1.11 -13.47 32.18
CA CYS A 196 -1.49 -12.23 32.91
C CYS A 196 -2.76 -12.37 33.78
N CYS A 197 -3.58 -13.41 33.61
CA CYS A 197 -4.57 -13.76 34.64
C CYS A 197 -3.91 -14.14 35.98
N CYS A 198 -2.62 -14.45 35.99
CA CYS A 198 -1.82 -14.61 37.22
C CYS A 198 -1.04 -13.34 37.63
N SER A 199 -1.00 -12.27 36.80
CA SER A 199 -0.30 -11.02 37.15
C SER A 199 -0.86 -9.80 36.39
N CYS A 200 -1.69 -9.04 37.11
CA CYS A 200 -2.09 -7.63 37.00
C CYS A 200 -1.83 -6.80 35.72
N GLY A 201 -2.88 -6.08 35.26
CA GLY A 201 -2.75 -4.63 34.96
C GLY A 201 -2.74 -4.15 33.49
N GLY A 202 -2.69 -5.02 32.49
CA GLY A 202 -2.41 -4.60 31.10
C GLY A 202 -3.41 -3.63 30.45
N LYS A 203 -4.71 -3.72 30.77
CA LYS A 203 -5.73 -2.89 30.10
C LYS A 203 -5.67 -1.41 30.47
N SER A 204 -5.17 -1.06 31.66
CA SER A 204 -5.13 0.35 32.10
C SER A 204 -3.98 1.13 31.45
N ALA A 205 -2.87 0.45 31.12
CA ALA A 205 -1.69 1.08 30.53
C ALA A 205 -1.85 1.34 29.02
N GLU A 206 -2.55 0.48 28.29
CA GLU A 206 -2.79 0.63 26.85
C GLU A 206 -3.77 1.78 26.54
N LEU A 207 -4.85 1.89 27.33
CA LEU A 207 -5.81 2.99 27.24
C LEU A 207 -5.17 4.35 27.54
N THR A 208 -4.29 4.43 28.54
CA THR A 208 -3.57 5.68 28.85
C THR A 208 -2.54 6.03 27.79
N ALA A 209 -1.89 5.05 27.16
CA ALA A 209 -0.97 5.30 26.05
C ALA A 209 -1.68 5.86 24.80
N ASP A 210 -2.85 5.30 24.43
CA ASP A 210 -3.64 5.80 23.29
C ASP A 210 -4.17 7.23 23.54
N GLU A 211 -4.56 7.53 24.77
CA GLU A 211 -5.05 8.86 25.16
C GLU A 211 -3.93 9.92 25.12
N ASN A 212 -2.72 9.57 25.58
CA ASN A 212 -1.55 10.45 25.52
C ASN A 212 -1.16 10.77 24.06
N VAL A 213 -1.11 9.77 23.19
CA VAL A 213 -0.81 9.97 21.76
C VAL A 213 -1.88 10.85 21.10
N LYS A 214 -3.18 10.61 21.39
CA LYS A 214 -4.27 11.49 20.90
C LYS A 214 -4.08 12.94 21.35
N ASN A 215 -3.63 13.17 22.58
CA ASN A 215 -3.41 14.52 23.11
C ASN A 215 -2.20 15.20 22.46
N GLU A 216 -1.12 14.47 22.17
CA GLU A 216 0.00 15.00 21.40
C GLU A 216 -0.41 15.39 19.96
N TRP A 217 -1.16 14.55 19.26
CA TRP A 217 -1.65 14.87 17.91
C TRP A 217 -2.59 16.09 17.90
N LYS A 218 -3.38 16.28 18.96
CA LYS A 218 -4.19 17.50 19.13
C LYS A 218 -3.29 18.73 19.31
N ALA A 219 -2.21 18.63 20.08
CA ALA A 219 -1.25 19.72 20.29
C ALA A 219 -0.51 20.11 19.00
N TYR A 220 -0.06 19.13 18.20
CA TYR A 220 0.53 19.39 16.88
C TYR A 220 -0.45 20.08 15.91
N ARG A 221 -1.71 19.64 15.87
CA ARG A 221 -2.71 20.26 15.01
C ARG A 221 -3.05 21.69 15.45
N GLN A 222 -2.95 21.97 16.75
CA GLN A 222 -3.13 23.32 17.30
C GLN A 222 -1.97 24.24 16.90
N SER A 223 -0.72 23.76 16.97
CA SER A 223 0.46 24.55 16.57
C SER A 223 0.49 24.84 15.07
N GLU A 224 0.04 23.90 14.23
CA GLU A 224 -0.10 24.10 12.78
C GLU A 224 -1.13 25.20 12.44
N LYS A 225 -2.24 25.27 13.18
CA LYS A 225 -3.25 26.34 13.05
C LYS A 225 -2.74 27.70 13.49
N LEU A 226 -1.89 27.76 14.51
CA LEU A 226 -1.24 29.00 14.94
C LEU A 226 -0.18 29.46 13.92
N ALA A 227 0.58 28.53 13.35
CA ALA A 227 1.57 28.81 12.30
C ALA A 227 0.89 29.27 10.99
N SER A 228 -0.26 28.72 10.64
CA SER A 228 -1.04 29.12 9.46
C SER A 228 -1.92 30.36 9.68
N GLY A 229 -2.26 30.69 10.93
CA GLY A 229 -3.01 31.89 11.30
C GLY A 229 -2.16 33.15 11.54
N GLY A 230 -0.83 33.03 11.58
CA GLY A 230 0.10 34.13 11.87
C GLY A 230 0.50 35.00 10.68
N ALA A 231 0.00 34.76 9.47
CA ALA A 231 0.35 35.52 8.26
C ALA A 231 -0.39 36.88 8.16
N GLY A 232 -0.41 37.65 9.25
CA GLY A 232 -1.19 38.88 9.33
C GLY A 232 -0.80 39.84 10.45
N ALA A 233 0.49 40.12 10.67
CA ALA A 233 0.98 41.40 11.19
C ALA A 233 2.50 41.41 11.42
N ALA A 234 3.15 42.48 10.96
CA ALA A 234 4.44 43.04 11.40
C ALA A 234 5.76 42.30 11.08
N GLY A 235 6.40 42.78 10.01
CA GLY A 235 7.82 43.16 9.82
C GLY A 235 8.96 42.57 10.66
N GLY A 236 10.03 42.18 9.95
CA GLY A 236 11.39 42.03 10.49
C GLY A 236 12.02 40.69 10.14
N GLY A 237 13.01 40.67 9.25
CA GLY A 237 13.60 39.46 8.70
C GLY A 237 14.38 38.61 9.70
N LEU A 238 14.38 37.30 9.43
CA LEU A 238 15.46 36.31 9.60
C LEU A 238 14.90 34.98 9.04
N GLU A 239 15.24 34.64 7.80
CA GLU A 239 14.88 33.35 7.17
C GLU A 239 15.66 32.21 7.84
N GLY A 240 15.07 31.63 8.89
CA GLY A 240 15.45 30.32 9.39
C GLY A 240 14.84 29.24 8.47
N ASN A 241 15.70 28.56 7.73
CA ASN A 241 15.38 27.44 6.84
C ASN A 241 14.64 26.31 7.59
N SER A 242 13.30 26.31 7.54
CA SER A 242 12.50 25.22 8.12
C SER A 242 12.41 24.07 7.12
N ASP A 243 13.36 23.14 7.25
CA ASP A 243 13.38 21.88 6.53
C ASP A 243 12.16 21.02 6.92
N TRP A 244 11.14 20.97 6.06
CA TRP A 244 9.90 20.19 6.26
C TRP A 244 10.13 18.66 6.31
N ARG A 245 11.38 18.19 6.17
CA ARG A 245 11.75 16.77 6.28
C ARG A 245 11.86 16.25 7.73
N GLN A 246 11.81 17.10 8.75
CA GLN A 246 12.07 16.68 10.15
C GLN A 246 10.82 16.38 10.99
N GLY A 247 9.70 16.01 10.36
CA GLY A 247 8.43 15.75 11.07
C GLY A 247 7.94 14.31 10.95
N THR A 248 8.72 13.32 11.41
CA THR A 248 8.20 11.96 11.67
C THR A 248 8.15 11.72 13.18
N PRO A 249 7.11 11.07 13.74
CA PRO A 249 6.97 10.88 15.17
C PRO A 249 8.21 10.18 15.74
N HIS A 250 8.92 10.87 16.63
CA HIS A 250 10.12 10.35 17.27
C HIS A 250 9.77 9.12 18.12
N ASP A 251 10.47 8.01 17.85
CA ASP A 251 10.47 6.78 18.63
C ASP A 251 10.78 7.09 20.12
N PRO A 252 9.89 6.75 21.08
CA PRO A 252 10.06 7.09 22.49
C PRO A 252 11.25 6.38 23.17
N LYS A 253 11.97 5.49 22.48
CA LYS A 253 13.14 4.79 23.05
C LYS A 253 14.43 5.59 23.04
N ARG A 254 14.47 6.79 22.45
CA ARG A 254 15.72 7.59 22.30
C ARG A 254 15.88 8.75 23.31
N LEU A 255 15.04 8.86 24.34
CA LEU A 255 15.15 9.89 25.40
C LEU A 255 16.00 9.46 26.60
N LYS A 256 17.17 8.87 26.35
CA LYS A 256 18.25 8.75 27.36
C LYS A 256 19.52 9.34 26.79
N GLN A 257 19.60 10.67 26.81
CA GLN A 257 20.84 11.45 26.87
C GLN A 257 20.44 12.93 26.84
N LEU A 258 20.28 13.53 28.02
CA LEU A 258 20.28 14.99 28.14
C LEU A 258 21.73 15.46 27.90
N PRO A 259 21.97 16.52 27.11
CA PRO A 259 23.31 17.07 26.95
C PRO A 259 23.69 17.83 28.24
N ILE A 260 24.83 17.46 28.82
CA ILE A 260 25.44 18.21 29.91
C ILE A 260 26.09 19.45 29.29
N THR A 261 25.55 20.64 29.58
CA THR A 261 26.23 21.92 29.30
C THR A 261 27.21 22.22 30.44
N PRO A 262 28.47 22.62 30.15
CA PRO A 262 29.40 23.03 31.19
C PRO A 262 29.20 24.51 31.57
N GLU A 263 29.50 24.79 32.84
CA GLU A 263 29.92 26.09 33.41
C GLU A 263 28.87 27.19 33.67
N THR A 264 28.58 27.44 34.97
CA THR A 264 29.03 28.62 35.75
C THR A 264 28.14 28.87 36.99
N ALA A 265 28.72 28.73 38.18
CA ALA A 265 28.33 29.37 39.47
C ALA A 265 29.32 28.83 40.54
N VAL A 266 30.49 29.42 40.79
CA VAL A 266 30.76 30.63 41.58
C VAL A 266 29.92 30.75 42.85
N SER A 267 30.62 30.55 43.98
CA SER A 267 30.48 31.19 45.32
C SER A 267 29.09 31.30 45.92
N ASP A 268 28.84 30.68 47.08
CA ASP A 268 29.22 31.22 48.40
C ASP A 268 28.53 30.48 49.56
N ARG A 269 29.29 30.35 50.66
CA ARG A 269 28.87 30.27 52.08
C ARG A 269 28.46 28.93 52.71
N VAL A 270 29.40 28.51 53.57
CA VAL A 270 29.31 27.88 54.91
C VAL A 270 28.75 26.47 54.99
#